data_AF-A0A2E5GZ61-F1
#
_entry.id   AF-A0A2E5GZ61-F1
#
_cell.length_a   1.000
_cell.length_b   1.000
_cell.length_c   1.000
_cell.angle_alpha   90.00
_cell.angle_beta   90.00
_cell.angle_gamma   90.00
#
_symmetry.space_group_name_H-M   'P 1'
#
loop_
_entity.id
_entity.type
_entity.pdbx_description
1 polymer ?
#
loop_
_entity_poly.entity_id
_entity_poly.type
_entity_poly.pdbx_seq_one_letter_code
_entity_poly.pdbx_strand_id
1 'polypeptide(L)'
;MRTKKCRLFDMSLRIISILAVVLVSFSRTENVTAQQVQSSFHNVSRRIDSIFPGIGRAGTTVTLATGGMPAITPVRIGIGATQVGFEEIGQALTTEKGELTIDVEVPDWADPSFAHVFIVFDFYFAPLALSSEFFVLGADGNVSREGRIMNDVPECDVPALLTDDGILYALTGDLEEFGPGDRVTVEGKISRTSLCVRDAGIEVTDIGARAELSPS
;
A
#
# COMPACT_ATOMS: atom_id res chain seq x y z
N MET A 1 10.25 92.53 34.48
CA MET A 1 9.26 91.43 34.57
C MET A 1 8.59 91.29 33.22
N ARG A 2 8.88 90.22 32.48
CA ARG A 2 8.40 90.05 31.10
C ARG A 2 8.13 88.57 30.83
N THR A 3 6.87 88.19 30.80
CA THR A 3 6.39 86.94 30.20
C THR A 3 6.23 87.14 28.70
N LYS A 4 6.85 86.28 27.89
CA LYS A 4 6.45 86.06 26.49
C LYS A 4 6.63 84.59 26.11
N LYS A 5 5.56 84.02 25.54
CA LYS A 5 5.54 82.77 24.76
C LYS A 5 6.42 82.88 23.52
N CYS A 6 7.08 81.79 23.13
CA CYS A 6 7.43 81.35 21.76
C CYS A 6 7.85 79.87 21.86
N ARG A 7 7.08 78.90 21.33
CA ARG A 7 7.08 78.30 19.97
C ARG A 7 8.41 77.64 19.51
N LEU A 8 8.29 76.32 19.30
CA LEU A 8 8.95 75.41 18.36
C LEU A 8 10.46 75.56 18.10
N PHE A 9 11.21 74.49 18.32
CA PHE A 9 12.18 74.03 17.33
C PHE A 9 12.35 72.51 17.37
N ASP A 10 12.25 71.93 16.19
CA ASP A 10 12.38 70.53 15.80
C ASP A 10 13.78 69.98 16.08
N MET A 11 13.89 68.72 16.54
CA MET A 11 15.16 67.99 16.53
C MET A 11 14.93 66.49 16.31
N SER A 12 15.03 66.11 15.03
CA SER A 12 15.44 64.83 14.46
C SER A 12 16.00 63.79 15.43
N LEU A 13 15.33 62.62 15.51
CA LEU A 13 15.98 61.39 15.95
C LEU A 13 15.42 60.13 15.26
N ARG A 14 16.22 59.69 14.28
CA ARG A 14 16.40 58.36 13.67
C ARG A 14 15.55 57.21 14.22
N ILE A 15 14.73 56.61 13.34
CA ILE A 15 14.27 55.22 13.49
C ILE A 15 14.72 54.44 12.26
N ILE A 16 15.69 53.55 12.48
CA ILE A 16 16.20 52.57 11.52
C ILE A 16 15.08 51.55 11.30
N SER A 17 14.50 51.52 10.11
CA SER A 17 13.52 50.50 9.72
C SER A 17 14.26 49.19 9.46
N ILE A 18 14.11 48.23 10.38
CA ILE A 18 14.55 46.85 10.24
C ILE A 18 13.58 46.16 9.28
N LEU A 19 14.03 45.94 8.04
CA LEU A 19 13.32 45.13 7.06
C LEU A 19 13.49 43.65 7.45
N ALA A 20 12.54 43.11 8.20
CA ALA A 20 12.48 41.68 8.50
C ALA A 20 12.07 40.92 7.23
N VAL A 21 13.03 40.28 6.57
CA VAL A 21 12.77 39.27 5.55
C VAL A 21 12.17 38.06 6.26
N VAL A 22 10.85 37.88 6.12
CA VAL A 22 10.16 36.66 6.54
C VAL A 22 10.56 35.55 5.57
N LEU A 23 11.56 34.75 5.96
CA LEU A 23 11.82 33.45 5.35
C LEU A 23 10.63 32.55 5.66
N VAL A 24 9.70 32.43 4.72
CA VAL A 24 8.65 31.41 4.75
C VAL A 24 9.35 30.06 4.59
N SER A 25 9.59 29.38 5.71
CA SER A 25 9.92 27.95 5.70
C SER A 25 8.71 27.21 5.14
N PHE A 26 8.77 26.78 3.89
CA PHE A 26 7.86 25.78 3.35
C PHE A 26 8.12 24.48 4.11
N SER A 27 7.32 24.20 5.14
CA SER A 27 7.31 22.90 5.78
C SER A 27 6.76 21.87 4.79
N ARG A 28 7.67 21.03 4.29
CA ARG A 28 7.39 19.84 3.47
C ARG A 28 6.33 19.01 4.17
N THR A 29 5.09 19.08 3.69
CA THR A 29 3.98 18.27 4.16
C THR A 29 3.87 17.13 3.17
N GLU A 30 4.45 15.96 3.47
CA GLU A 30 4.15 14.68 2.81
C GLU A 30 5.02 13.58 3.44
N ASN A 31 4.40 12.40 3.67
CA ASN A 31 4.99 11.10 4.08
C ASN A 31 4.88 10.64 5.54
N VAL A 32 4.01 11.20 6.38
CA VAL A 32 3.75 10.62 7.71
C VAL A 32 2.79 9.41 7.64
N THR A 33 1.90 9.35 6.65
CA THR A 33 0.88 8.28 6.53
C THR A 33 1.42 6.96 6.00
N ALA A 34 2.05 6.94 4.82
CA ALA A 34 2.45 5.68 4.18
C ALA A 34 3.51 4.90 4.99
N GLN A 35 4.51 5.60 5.54
CA GLN A 35 5.65 4.95 6.20
C GLN A 35 5.32 4.42 7.61
N GLN A 36 4.40 5.07 8.33
CA GLN A 36 3.91 4.60 9.64
C GLN A 36 2.91 3.45 9.50
N VAL A 37 2.13 3.46 8.42
CA VAL A 37 1.23 2.37 8.04
C VAL A 37 2.05 1.12 7.69
N GLN A 38 3.10 1.25 6.87
CA GLN A 38 3.99 0.14 6.51
C GLN A 38 4.67 -0.53 7.73
N SER A 39 5.22 0.26 8.66
CA SER A 39 5.92 -0.27 9.85
C SER A 39 4.99 -0.99 10.83
N SER A 40 3.71 -0.62 10.85
CA SER A 40 2.69 -1.25 11.69
C SER A 40 2.32 -2.66 11.20
N PHE A 41 2.36 -2.91 9.88
CA PHE A 41 2.05 -4.22 9.30
C PHE A 41 3.14 -5.26 9.54
N HIS A 42 4.41 -4.85 9.59
CA HIS A 42 5.52 -5.76 9.90
C HIS A 42 5.40 -6.40 11.30
N ASN A 43 4.59 -5.83 12.19
CA ASN A 43 4.36 -6.35 13.55
C ASN A 43 3.08 -7.19 13.70
N VAL A 44 2.25 -7.29 12.65
CA VAL A 44 1.04 -8.11 12.69
C VAL A 44 1.43 -9.57 12.49
N SER A 45 1.66 -10.27 13.59
CA SER A 45 2.07 -11.68 13.55
C SER A 45 0.91 -12.63 13.20
N ARG A 46 -0.35 -12.18 13.35
CA ARG A 46 -1.53 -13.01 13.16
C ARG A 46 -2.01 -12.98 11.70
N ARG A 47 -2.43 -14.15 11.21
CA ARG A 47 -3.09 -14.31 9.92
C ARG A 47 -4.59 -14.55 10.07
N ILE A 48 -5.35 -14.08 9.10
CA ILE A 48 -6.73 -14.55 8.85
C ILE A 48 -6.60 -15.99 8.36
N ASP A 49 -7.39 -16.90 8.93
CA ASP A 49 -7.22 -18.34 8.69
C ASP A 49 -7.62 -18.72 7.25
N SER A 50 -8.63 -18.06 6.68
CA SER A 50 -9.02 -18.28 5.29
C SER A 50 -9.70 -17.06 4.65
N ILE A 51 -9.49 -16.91 3.34
CA ILE A 51 -10.24 -16.03 2.45
C ILE A 51 -10.74 -16.86 1.25
N PHE A 52 -11.99 -16.66 0.85
CA PHE A 52 -12.54 -17.37 -0.31
C PHE A 52 -13.57 -16.52 -1.08
N PRO A 53 -13.43 -16.37 -2.41
CA PRO A 53 -12.26 -16.77 -3.21
C PRO A 53 -11.03 -15.90 -2.90
N GLY A 54 -9.82 -16.43 -3.13
CA GLY A 54 -8.57 -15.66 -3.02
C GLY A 54 -8.20 -14.86 -4.27
N ILE A 55 -9.09 -14.80 -5.26
CA ILE A 55 -8.90 -14.16 -6.55
C ILE A 55 -10.26 -13.74 -7.10
N GLY A 56 -10.33 -12.57 -7.75
CA GLY A 56 -11.58 -12.07 -8.31
C GLY A 56 -11.44 -10.67 -8.89
N ARG A 57 -12.50 -10.16 -9.50
CA ARG A 57 -12.58 -8.77 -9.99
C ARG A 57 -13.12 -7.85 -8.89
N ALA A 58 -13.07 -6.54 -9.12
CA ALA A 58 -13.96 -5.62 -8.41
C ALA A 58 -15.42 -6.13 -8.40
N GLY A 59 -16.11 -5.94 -7.28
CA GLY A 59 -17.45 -6.47 -7.01
C GLY A 59 -17.50 -7.94 -6.58
N THR A 60 -16.36 -8.63 -6.47
CA THR A 60 -16.34 -10.01 -5.98
C THR A 60 -16.69 -10.04 -4.49
N THR A 61 -17.65 -10.86 -4.09
CA THR A 61 -17.90 -11.16 -2.68
C THR A 61 -16.87 -12.17 -2.18
N VAL A 62 -16.17 -11.82 -1.09
CA VAL A 62 -15.16 -12.63 -0.43
C VAL A 62 -15.58 -12.91 1.00
N THR A 63 -15.58 -14.19 1.38
CA THR A 63 -15.77 -14.62 2.76
C THR A 63 -14.42 -14.65 3.47
N LEU A 64 -14.32 -13.93 4.59
CA LEU A 64 -13.19 -13.97 5.51
C LEU A 64 -13.57 -14.80 6.73
N ALA A 65 -12.73 -15.76 7.13
CA ALA A 65 -12.94 -16.51 8.36
C ALA A 65 -11.64 -16.60 9.18
N THR A 66 -11.74 -16.31 10.48
CA THR A 66 -10.62 -16.42 11.42
C THR A 66 -11.07 -16.62 12.86
N GLY A 67 -10.27 -17.33 13.65
CA GLY A 67 -10.44 -17.53 15.08
C GLY A 67 -9.38 -16.83 15.94
N GLY A 68 -9.56 -16.95 17.26
CA GLY A 68 -8.60 -16.46 18.26
C GLY A 68 -8.49 -14.93 18.33
N MET A 69 -9.45 -14.19 17.78
CA MET A 69 -9.59 -12.76 17.95
C MET A 69 -10.00 -12.43 19.40
N PRO A 70 -9.85 -11.17 19.87
CA PRO A 70 -10.50 -10.73 21.09
C PRO A 70 -12.01 -11.04 21.04
N ALA A 71 -12.56 -11.64 22.11
CA ALA A 71 -13.96 -12.04 22.16
C ALA A 71 -14.90 -10.85 22.31
N ILE A 72 -16.12 -10.94 21.74
CA ILE A 72 -17.17 -9.90 21.83
C ILE A 72 -16.61 -8.50 21.53
N THR A 73 -15.80 -8.40 20.49
CA THR A 73 -15.03 -7.19 20.17
C THR A 73 -15.47 -6.65 18.82
N PRO A 74 -15.82 -5.35 18.73
CA PRO A 74 -16.11 -4.72 17.45
C PRO A 74 -14.82 -4.62 16.63
N VAL A 75 -14.88 -5.09 15.40
CA VAL A 75 -13.76 -5.09 14.45
C VAL A 75 -14.17 -4.40 13.15
N ARG A 76 -13.17 -3.84 12.48
CA ARG A 76 -13.30 -3.23 11.14
C ARG A 76 -12.55 -4.09 10.15
N ILE A 77 -13.11 -4.30 8.97
CA ILE A 77 -12.50 -5.04 7.88
C ILE A 77 -12.08 -4.01 6.85
N GLY A 78 -10.81 -4.04 6.47
CA GLY A 78 -10.31 -3.26 5.35
C GLY A 78 -9.71 -4.12 4.25
N ILE A 79 -9.54 -3.51 3.09
CA ILE A 79 -8.77 -4.05 1.96
C ILE A 79 -7.83 -2.97 1.44
N GLY A 80 -6.69 -3.37 0.93
CA GLY A 80 -5.71 -2.45 0.39
C GLY A 80 -4.46 -3.14 -0.09
N ALA A 81 -3.53 -2.34 -0.61
CA ALA A 81 -2.16 -2.76 -0.85
C ALA A 81 -1.22 -1.82 -0.11
N THR A 82 -0.07 -2.33 0.31
CA THR A 82 0.94 -1.60 1.10
C THR A 82 1.37 -0.28 0.45
N GLN A 83 1.38 -0.23 -0.88
CA GLN A 83 1.77 0.94 -1.64
C GLN A 83 0.69 2.02 -1.75
N VAL A 84 -0.60 1.67 -1.64
CA VAL A 84 -1.74 2.57 -1.89
C VAL A 84 -2.55 2.89 -0.64
N GLY A 85 -2.40 2.09 0.43
CA GLY A 85 -3.18 2.23 1.66
C GLY A 85 -4.38 1.30 1.70
N PHE A 86 -5.23 1.49 2.72
CA PHE A 86 -6.34 0.63 3.06
C PHE A 86 -7.64 1.43 3.21
N GLU A 87 -8.74 0.84 2.78
CA GLU A 87 -10.09 1.35 3.02
C GLU A 87 -10.90 0.35 3.84
N GLU A 88 -11.76 0.85 4.73
CA GLU A 88 -12.73 0.04 5.45
C GLU A 88 -13.90 -0.34 4.55
N ILE A 89 -14.17 -1.64 4.46
CA ILE A 89 -15.23 -2.22 3.61
C ILE A 89 -16.28 -2.98 4.41
N GLY A 90 -16.09 -3.12 5.74
CA GLY A 90 -17.04 -3.83 6.58
C GLY A 90 -16.75 -3.69 8.07
N GLN A 91 -17.73 -4.06 8.88
CA GLN A 91 -17.61 -4.13 10.34
C GLN A 91 -18.30 -5.39 10.85
N ALA A 92 -17.80 -5.94 11.94
CA ALA A 92 -18.41 -7.09 12.60
C ALA A 92 -18.17 -7.06 14.11
N LEU A 93 -18.92 -7.89 14.83
CA LEU A 93 -18.65 -8.23 16.22
C LEU A 93 -18.14 -9.67 16.27
N THR A 94 -16.99 -9.91 16.88
CA THR A 94 -16.48 -11.27 17.09
C THR A 94 -17.34 -12.02 18.10
N THR A 95 -17.36 -13.35 18.01
CA THR A 95 -18.12 -14.19 18.96
C THR A 95 -17.49 -14.22 20.35
N GLU A 96 -18.16 -14.86 21.31
CA GLU A 96 -17.61 -15.14 22.65
C GLU A 96 -16.32 -15.97 22.62
N LYS A 97 -16.10 -16.71 21.53
CA LYS A 97 -14.88 -17.51 21.29
C LYS A 97 -13.81 -16.75 20.50
N GLY A 98 -14.08 -15.50 20.11
CA GLY A 98 -13.18 -14.75 19.25
C GLY A 98 -13.16 -15.24 17.80
N GLU A 99 -14.29 -15.77 17.32
CA GLU A 99 -14.44 -16.17 15.92
C GLU A 99 -15.03 -14.99 15.12
N LEU A 100 -14.59 -14.87 13.87
CA LEU A 100 -15.10 -13.94 12.87
C LEU A 100 -15.39 -14.71 11.58
N THR A 101 -16.58 -14.50 11.02
CA THR A 101 -16.93 -14.92 9.65
C THR A 101 -17.76 -13.80 9.04
N ILE A 102 -17.30 -13.24 7.92
CA ILE A 102 -17.94 -12.09 7.27
C ILE A 102 -17.75 -12.16 5.75
N ASP A 103 -18.80 -11.79 5.03
CA ASP A 103 -18.74 -11.54 3.58
C ASP A 103 -18.52 -10.05 3.33
N VAL A 104 -17.55 -9.73 2.49
CA VAL A 104 -17.23 -8.36 2.07
C VAL A 104 -17.12 -8.29 0.55
N GLU A 105 -17.40 -7.12 -0.03
CA GLU A 105 -17.30 -6.90 -1.46
C GLU A 105 -15.97 -6.21 -1.79
N VAL A 106 -15.28 -6.70 -2.83
CA VAL A 106 -14.07 -6.06 -3.34
C VAL A 106 -14.46 -4.73 -4.01
N PRO A 107 -13.86 -3.60 -3.60
CA PRO A 107 -14.26 -2.29 -4.11
C PRO A 107 -13.87 -2.08 -5.58
N ASP A 108 -14.49 -1.09 -6.22
CA ASP A 108 -14.31 -0.75 -7.64
C ASP A 108 -12.93 -0.16 -7.96
N TRP A 109 -12.31 0.50 -6.98
CA TRP A 109 -10.95 1.03 -7.09
C TRP A 109 -9.87 -0.04 -7.00
N ALA A 110 -10.21 -1.28 -6.64
CA ALA A 110 -9.22 -2.35 -6.48
C ALA A 110 -8.47 -2.58 -7.80
N ASP A 111 -7.16 -2.37 -7.78
CA ASP A 111 -6.34 -2.31 -8.99
C ASP A 111 -5.67 -3.67 -9.29
N PRO A 112 -5.79 -4.20 -10.52
CA PRO A 112 -5.10 -5.42 -10.93
C PRO A 112 -3.57 -5.36 -10.84
N SER A 113 -2.98 -4.17 -10.68
CA SER A 113 -1.54 -3.90 -10.59
C SER A 113 -0.94 -4.26 -9.23
N PHE A 114 -1.77 -4.38 -8.18
CA PHE A 114 -1.31 -4.64 -6.82
C PHE A 114 -1.82 -5.97 -6.25
N ALA A 115 -1.01 -6.59 -5.40
CA ALA A 115 -1.47 -7.64 -4.51
C ALA A 115 -2.23 -6.99 -3.35
N HIS A 116 -3.53 -7.24 -3.28
CA HIS A 116 -4.34 -6.71 -2.19
C HIS A 116 -4.31 -7.68 -1.01
N VAL A 117 -4.48 -7.17 0.19
CA VAL A 117 -4.70 -7.99 1.39
C VAL A 117 -5.91 -7.45 2.14
N PHE A 118 -6.66 -8.37 2.75
CA PHE A 118 -7.66 -8.04 3.73
C PHE A 118 -7.01 -7.90 5.10
N ILE A 119 -7.50 -6.96 5.86
CA ILE A 119 -7.01 -6.66 7.20
C ILE A 119 -8.20 -6.55 8.15
N VAL A 120 -8.03 -7.12 9.35
CA VAL A 120 -8.94 -6.87 10.46
C VAL A 120 -8.27 -5.90 11.42
N PHE A 121 -8.96 -4.81 11.72
CA PHE A 121 -8.57 -3.85 12.74
C PHE A 121 -9.47 -3.96 13.97
N ASP A 122 -8.96 -3.50 15.12
CA ASP A 122 -9.82 -3.14 16.23
C ASP A 122 -10.60 -1.84 15.92
N PHE A 123 -11.43 -1.41 16.88
CA PHE A 123 -12.22 -0.20 16.72
C PHE A 123 -11.39 1.09 16.53
N TYR A 124 -10.14 1.10 16.99
CA TYR A 124 -9.19 2.22 16.94
C TYR A 124 -8.22 2.13 15.76
N PHE A 125 -8.48 1.26 14.78
CA PHE A 125 -7.62 1.04 13.62
C PHE A 125 -6.25 0.43 13.95
N ALA A 126 -6.10 -0.22 15.10
CA ALA A 126 -4.94 -1.05 15.38
C ALA A 126 -5.06 -2.39 14.63
N PRO A 127 -4.04 -2.81 13.85
CA PRO A 127 -4.15 -4.01 13.02
C PRO A 127 -4.10 -5.28 13.88
N LEU A 128 -5.08 -6.17 13.70
CA LEU A 128 -5.23 -7.42 14.45
C LEU A 128 -4.83 -8.65 13.65
N ALA A 129 -5.16 -8.72 12.36
CA ALA A 129 -4.86 -9.86 11.48
C ALA A 129 -4.79 -9.45 10.01
N LEU A 130 -3.97 -10.16 9.21
CA LEU A 130 -3.84 -9.99 7.76
C LEU A 130 -4.19 -11.28 7.01
N SER A 131 -4.85 -11.20 5.87
CA SER A 131 -5.03 -12.36 4.98
C SER A 131 -3.73 -12.74 4.26
N SER A 132 -3.79 -13.84 3.51
CA SER A 132 -2.96 -14.01 2.32
C SER A 132 -3.37 -13.01 1.23
N GLU A 133 -2.60 -12.92 0.16
CA GLU A 133 -2.88 -12.05 -0.97
C GLU A 133 -4.22 -12.42 -1.63
N PHE A 134 -4.98 -11.38 -1.97
CA PHE A 134 -6.11 -11.42 -2.86
C PHE A 134 -5.69 -10.84 -4.21
N PHE A 135 -5.83 -11.64 -5.26
CA PHE A 135 -5.46 -11.24 -6.61
C PHE A 135 -6.65 -10.58 -7.30
N VAL A 136 -6.54 -9.27 -7.54
CA VAL A 136 -7.52 -8.53 -8.32
C VAL A 136 -7.28 -8.78 -9.80
N LEU A 137 -8.33 -9.17 -10.52
CA LEU A 137 -8.27 -9.43 -11.96
C LEU A 137 -8.78 -8.23 -12.76
N GLY A 138 -8.09 -7.96 -13.87
CA GLY A 138 -8.53 -7.05 -14.91
C GLY A 138 -9.76 -7.57 -15.68
N ALA A 139 -10.27 -6.74 -16.59
CA ALA A 139 -11.42 -7.07 -17.43
C ALA A 139 -11.14 -8.24 -18.40
N ASP A 140 -9.88 -8.46 -18.72
CA ASP A 140 -9.34 -9.57 -19.50
C ASP A 140 -9.13 -10.86 -18.69
N GLY A 141 -9.19 -10.77 -17.36
CA GLY A 141 -8.95 -11.89 -16.44
C GLY A 141 -7.48 -12.09 -16.06
N ASN A 142 -6.60 -11.13 -16.38
CA ASN A 142 -5.20 -11.15 -16.00
C ASN A 142 -4.92 -10.29 -14.76
N VAL A 143 -3.78 -10.53 -14.13
CA VAL A 143 -3.13 -9.57 -13.21
C VAL A 143 -2.10 -8.76 -13.99
N SER A 144 -1.75 -7.57 -13.48
CA SER A 144 -0.59 -6.80 -13.94
C SER A 144 0.39 -6.67 -12.78
N ARG A 145 1.69 -6.87 -12.99
CA ARG A 145 2.69 -6.72 -11.94
C ARG A 145 3.91 -5.99 -12.48
N GLU A 146 4.35 -5.01 -11.72
CA GLU A 146 5.58 -4.28 -11.98
C GLU A 146 6.68 -4.81 -11.08
N GLY A 147 7.86 -5.03 -11.64
CA GLY A 147 9.01 -5.43 -10.84
C GLY A 147 10.28 -5.59 -11.66
N ARG A 148 11.23 -6.31 -11.06
CA ARG A 148 12.51 -6.66 -11.68
C ARG A 148 12.61 -8.17 -11.85
N ILE A 149 13.08 -8.61 -13.00
CA ILE A 149 13.34 -10.04 -13.25
C ILE A 149 14.59 -10.48 -12.47
N MET A 150 14.50 -11.63 -11.80
CA MET A 150 15.53 -12.27 -10.99
C MET A 150 15.69 -13.73 -11.46
N ASN A 151 16.92 -14.25 -11.56
CA ASN A 151 17.17 -15.66 -11.91
C ASN A 151 17.93 -16.42 -10.82
N ASP A 152 18.39 -15.75 -9.77
CA ASP A 152 19.21 -16.28 -8.69
C ASP A 152 18.47 -16.24 -7.35
N VAL A 153 17.15 -16.52 -7.38
CA VAL A 153 16.38 -16.69 -6.16
C VAL A 153 16.65 -18.11 -5.65
N PRO A 154 17.27 -18.30 -4.46
CA PRO A 154 17.66 -19.64 -3.96
C PRO A 154 16.50 -20.64 -3.81
N GLU A 155 15.27 -20.15 -3.91
CA GLU A 155 14.01 -20.86 -3.69
C GLU A 155 13.19 -21.03 -4.99
N CYS A 156 13.72 -20.59 -6.14
CA CYS A 156 13.08 -20.69 -7.45
C CYS A 156 14.07 -21.14 -8.53
N ASP A 157 13.77 -22.26 -9.20
CA ASP A 157 14.55 -22.76 -10.35
C ASP A 157 14.16 -22.08 -11.69
N VAL A 158 13.23 -21.13 -11.65
CA VAL A 158 12.71 -20.38 -12.80
C VAL A 158 12.93 -18.88 -12.60
N PRO A 159 12.97 -18.08 -13.68
CA PRO A 159 12.92 -16.63 -13.55
C PRO A 159 11.75 -16.19 -12.67
N ALA A 160 11.99 -15.20 -11.82
CA ALA A 160 11.00 -14.64 -10.92
C ALA A 160 10.90 -13.12 -11.10
N LEU A 161 9.72 -12.57 -10.91
CA LEU A 161 9.51 -11.13 -10.79
C LEU A 161 9.55 -10.75 -9.31
N LEU A 162 10.49 -9.90 -8.92
CA LEU A 162 10.47 -9.22 -7.63
C LEU A 162 9.78 -7.87 -7.79
N THR A 163 8.59 -7.72 -7.22
CA THR A 163 7.84 -6.47 -7.25
C THR A 163 8.39 -5.44 -6.27
N ASP A 164 8.00 -4.17 -6.43
CA ASP A 164 8.48 -3.08 -5.57
C ASP A 164 8.01 -3.22 -4.10
N ASP A 165 6.93 -3.95 -3.84
CA ASP A 165 6.45 -4.34 -2.50
C ASP A 165 7.15 -5.59 -1.95
N GLY A 166 8.13 -6.14 -2.67
CA GLY A 166 8.97 -7.25 -2.21
C GLY A 166 8.31 -8.63 -2.36
N ILE A 167 7.28 -8.75 -3.20
CA ILE A 167 6.63 -10.03 -3.49
C ILE A 167 7.34 -10.69 -4.67
N LEU A 168 7.61 -11.99 -4.55
CA LEU A 168 8.17 -12.79 -5.62
C LEU A 168 7.07 -13.53 -6.37
N TYR A 169 7.12 -13.47 -7.69
CA TYR A 169 6.26 -14.27 -8.57
C TYR A 169 7.11 -15.15 -9.46
N ALA A 170 6.88 -16.45 -9.44
CA ALA A 170 7.47 -17.35 -10.43
C ALA A 170 6.93 -16.99 -11.81
N LEU A 171 7.80 -16.71 -12.78
CA LEU A 171 7.38 -16.44 -14.15
C LEU A 171 7.46 -17.71 -14.99
N THR A 172 6.40 -17.96 -15.75
CA THR A 172 6.31 -19.05 -16.72
C THR A 172 5.75 -18.53 -18.04
N GLY A 173 6.11 -19.16 -19.16
CA GLY A 173 5.76 -18.67 -20.48
C GLY A 173 6.95 -18.03 -21.20
N ASP A 174 6.67 -17.24 -22.22
CA ASP A 174 7.68 -16.51 -22.99
C ASP A 174 7.97 -15.16 -22.32
N LEU A 175 9.25 -14.87 -22.09
CA LEU A 175 9.73 -13.59 -21.53
C LEU A 175 10.32 -12.69 -22.62
N GLU A 176 10.20 -13.10 -23.89
CA GLU A 176 10.75 -12.41 -25.05
C GLU A 176 12.26 -12.17 -24.90
N GLU A 177 12.69 -10.92 -25.00
CA GLU A 177 14.08 -10.48 -24.85
C GLU A 177 14.46 -10.06 -23.42
N PHE A 178 13.50 -10.07 -22.49
CA PHE A 178 13.74 -9.63 -21.12
C PHE A 178 14.45 -10.68 -20.28
N GLY A 179 15.43 -10.22 -19.50
CA GLY A 179 16.27 -11.04 -18.65
C GLY A 179 16.49 -10.45 -17.26
N PRO A 180 17.31 -11.12 -16.44
CA PRO A 180 17.60 -10.69 -15.08
C PRO A 180 18.11 -9.26 -15.01
N GLY A 181 17.58 -8.51 -14.06
CA GLY A 181 17.88 -7.10 -13.90
C GLY A 181 16.95 -6.17 -14.67
N ASP A 182 16.20 -6.66 -15.66
CA ASP A 182 15.27 -5.80 -16.40
C ASP A 182 14.07 -5.41 -15.56
N ARG A 183 13.65 -4.15 -15.71
CA ARG A 183 12.47 -3.60 -15.05
C ARG A 183 11.30 -3.64 -16.01
N VAL A 184 10.27 -4.41 -15.65
CA VAL A 184 9.19 -4.79 -16.56
C VAL A 184 7.83 -4.61 -15.91
N THR A 185 6.81 -4.47 -16.74
CA THR A 185 5.42 -4.77 -16.40
C THR A 185 5.08 -6.12 -17.02
N VAL A 186 4.58 -7.04 -16.20
CA VAL A 186 4.15 -8.37 -16.60
C VAL A 186 2.64 -8.45 -16.48
N GLU A 187 1.97 -8.88 -17.55
CA GLU A 187 0.56 -9.26 -17.50
C GLU A 187 0.43 -10.77 -17.67
N GLY A 188 -0.49 -11.37 -16.94
CA GLY A 188 -0.68 -12.82 -17.04
C GLY A 188 -1.70 -13.40 -16.09
N LYS A 189 -1.84 -14.72 -16.15
CA LYS A 189 -2.75 -15.47 -15.29
C LYS A 189 -2.06 -15.94 -14.03
N ILE A 190 -2.73 -15.81 -12.89
CA ILE A 190 -2.25 -16.38 -11.64
C ILE A 190 -2.33 -17.90 -11.69
N SER A 191 -1.17 -18.55 -11.59
CA SER A 191 -1.04 -19.97 -11.31
C SER A 191 -0.91 -20.19 -9.80
N ARG A 192 -1.86 -20.95 -9.23
CA ARG A 192 -1.78 -21.41 -7.84
C ARG A 192 -0.79 -22.57 -7.64
N THR A 193 -0.22 -23.08 -8.74
CA THR A 193 0.91 -24.01 -8.69
C THR A 193 2.17 -23.18 -8.92
N SER A 194 2.84 -22.83 -7.84
CA SER A 194 4.11 -22.13 -7.90
C SER A 194 5.24 -23.12 -8.11
N LEU A 195 6.21 -22.73 -8.92
CA LEU A 195 7.51 -23.41 -9.02
C LEU A 195 8.49 -22.90 -7.96
N CYS A 196 8.10 -21.90 -7.17
CA CYS A 196 8.80 -21.39 -6.00
C CYS A 196 8.19 -21.94 -4.71
N VAL A 197 9.02 -22.14 -3.67
CA VAL A 197 8.64 -22.71 -2.36
C VAL A 197 7.60 -21.85 -1.62
N ARG A 198 7.49 -20.57 -1.98
CA ARG A 198 6.52 -19.60 -1.47
C ARG A 198 6.07 -18.76 -2.66
N ASP A 199 4.82 -18.32 -2.64
CA ASP A 199 4.26 -17.29 -3.51
C ASP A 199 3.71 -17.76 -4.87
N ALA A 200 2.76 -17.01 -5.43
CA ALA A 200 2.02 -17.38 -6.64
C ALA A 200 2.89 -17.35 -7.91
N GLY A 201 2.53 -18.15 -8.92
CA GLY A 201 3.12 -18.05 -10.25
C GLY A 201 2.30 -17.13 -11.16
N ILE A 202 2.96 -16.53 -12.16
CA ILE A 202 2.31 -15.83 -13.26
C ILE A 202 2.66 -16.57 -14.57
N GLU A 203 1.63 -17.04 -15.26
CA GLU A 203 1.73 -17.46 -16.66
C GLU A 203 1.66 -16.19 -17.51
N VAL A 204 2.82 -15.76 -18.02
CA VAL A 204 3.01 -14.50 -18.73
C VAL A 204 2.28 -14.54 -20.06
N THR A 205 1.44 -13.53 -20.31
CA THR A 205 0.76 -13.31 -21.58
C THR A 205 1.26 -12.09 -22.32
N ASP A 206 1.76 -11.09 -21.60
CA ASP A 206 2.39 -9.89 -22.15
C ASP A 206 3.49 -9.40 -21.20
N ILE A 207 4.55 -8.85 -21.75
CA ILE A 207 5.67 -8.29 -21.00
C ILE A 207 6.22 -7.06 -21.71
N GLY A 208 6.42 -5.98 -20.97
CA GLY A 208 6.90 -4.72 -21.54
C GLY A 208 7.91 -4.02 -20.64
N ALA A 209 8.82 -3.28 -21.27
CA ALA A 209 9.78 -2.44 -20.55
C ALA A 209 9.05 -1.32 -19.80
N ARG A 210 9.47 -1.07 -18.56
CA ARG A 210 9.04 0.15 -17.86
C ARG A 210 10.05 1.26 -18.08
N ALA A 211 9.59 2.39 -18.60
CA ALA A 211 10.41 3.59 -18.69
C ALA A 211 10.79 4.06 -17.28
N GLU A 212 12.07 3.95 -16.93
CA GLU A 212 12.61 4.57 -15.73
C GLU A 212 12.62 6.09 -15.97
N LEU A 213 11.73 6.82 -15.30
CA LEU A 213 11.76 8.28 -15.30
C LEU A 213 13.06 8.70 -14.61
N SER A 214 14.09 9.00 -15.41
CA SER A 214 15.36 9.53 -14.94
C SER A 214 15.10 10.78 -14.11
N PRO A 215 15.52 10.84 -12.82
CA PRO A 215 15.44 12.08 -12.07
C PRO A 215 16.40 13.09 -12.69
N SER A 216 15.85 14.17 -13.21
CA SER A 216 16.56 15.36 -13.70
C SER A 216 17.16 16.17 -12.55
#